data_AF-A0A6N6Q9U7-F1
#
_entry.id   AF-A0A6N6Q9U7-F1
#
_cell.length_a   1.000
_cell.length_b   1.000
_cell.length_c   1.000
_cell.angle_alpha   90.00
_cell.angle_beta   90.00
_cell.angle_gamma   90.00
#
_symmetry.space_group_name_H-M   'P 1'
#
loop_
_entity.id
_entity.type
_entity.pdbx_description
1 polymer ?
#
loop_
_entity_poly.entity_id
_entity_poly.type
_entity_poly.pdbx_seq_one_letter_code
_entity_poly.pdbx_strand_id
1 'polypeptide(L)' 'MIYQWVPQSGHPRHDNVRSASEYGYQSGVIQGPSGILRVAVSPANAVVEYVRAYPTAGESEGRRTGDVTHRYTIQGR' A
#
# COMPACT_ATOMS: atom_id res chain seq x y z
N MET A 1 16.18 9.81 0.75
CA MET A 1 16.04 8.34 0.77
C MET A 1 14.65 8.03 1.27
N ILE A 2 13.89 7.16 0.60
CA ILE A 2 12.54 6.76 1.03
C ILE A 2 12.63 5.30 1.48
N TYR A 3 12.16 5.00 2.69
CA TYR A 3 12.06 3.64 3.20
C TYR A 3 10.60 3.19 3.08
N GLN A 4 10.37 2.08 2.38
CA GLN A 4 9.03 1.55 2.09
C GLN A 4 9.01 0.04 2.34
N TRP A 5 8.08 -0.42 3.18
CA TRP A 5 7.79 -1.84 3.36
C TRP A 5 6.70 -2.31 2.39
N VAL A 6 6.85 -3.52 1.86
CA VAL A 6 5.98 -4.08 0.84
C VAL A 6 4.77 -4.77 1.49
N PRO A 7 3.56 -4.62 0.92
CA PRO A 7 2.35 -5.25 1.44
C PRO A 7 2.50 -6.77 1.61
N GLN A 8 1.95 -7.30 2.69
CA GLN A 8 1.87 -8.75 2.92
C GLN A 8 0.70 -9.32 2.09
N SER A 9 0.96 -9.70 0.84
CA SER A 9 -0.08 -10.10 -0.15
C SER A 9 -0.91 -11.32 0.27
N GLY A 10 -0.39 -12.18 1.14
CA GLY A 10 -1.05 -13.40 1.62
C GLY A 10 -1.79 -13.28 2.95
N HIS A 11 -1.92 -12.08 3.55
CA HIS A 11 -2.54 -11.94 4.87
C HIS A 11 -4.08 -11.83 4.75
N PRO A 12 -4.87 -12.74 5.35
CA PRO A 12 -6.33 -12.77 5.15
C PRO A 12 -7.10 -11.62 5.82
N ARG A 13 -6.45 -10.81 6.66
CA ARG A 13 -7.10 -9.74 7.43
C ARG A 13 -6.86 -8.41 6.74
N HIS A 14 -7.91 -7.68 6.36
CA HIS A 14 -7.79 -6.50 5.48
C HIS A 14 -7.44 -5.18 6.18
N ASP A 15 -7.76 -5.02 7.46
CA ASP A 15 -7.61 -3.74 8.19
C ASP A 15 -6.95 -3.86 9.56
N ASN A 16 -6.39 -5.01 9.90
CA ASN A 16 -5.71 -5.14 11.20
C ASN A 16 -4.30 -4.54 11.12
N VAL A 17 -4.23 -3.24 11.38
CA VAL A 17 -2.98 -2.47 11.46
C VAL A 17 -2.42 -2.42 12.89
N ARG A 18 -3.09 -3.01 13.88
CA ARG A 18 -2.67 -2.95 15.30
C ARG A 18 -1.31 -3.59 15.55
N SER A 19 -0.91 -4.54 14.72
CA SER A 19 0.43 -5.13 14.79
C SER A 19 1.53 -4.20 14.29
N ALA A 20 1.22 -3.10 13.58
CA ALA A 20 2.24 -2.21 13.05
C ALA A 20 3.08 -1.57 14.18
N SER A 21 2.46 -1.17 15.29
CA SER A 21 3.17 -0.71 16.48
C SER A 21 3.98 -1.82 17.15
N GLU A 22 3.46 -3.05 17.17
CA GLU A 22 4.15 -4.23 17.74
C GLU A 22 5.39 -4.61 16.93
N TYR A 23 5.38 -4.37 15.61
CA TYR A 23 6.54 -4.53 14.72
C TYR A 23 7.49 -3.32 14.70
N GLY A 24 7.22 -2.28 15.51
CA GLY A 24 8.10 -1.11 15.65
C GLY A 24 7.87 0.01 14.62
N TYR A 25 6.78 -0.02 13.85
CA TYR A 25 6.43 1.08 12.95
C TYR A 25 5.80 2.23 13.75
N GLN A 26 6.63 3.20 14.15
CA GLN A 26 6.22 4.31 15.01
C GLN A 26 5.84 5.59 14.25
N SER A 27 6.15 5.68 12.96
CA SER A 27 5.88 6.87 12.14
C SER A 27 5.78 6.52 10.65
N GLY A 28 5.20 7.43 9.85
CA GLY A 28 4.98 7.26 8.41
C GLY A 28 3.51 6.96 8.04
N VAL A 29 3.28 6.63 6.77
CA VAL A 29 1.96 6.24 6.28
C VAL A 29 1.81 4.74 6.41
N ILE A 30 0.99 4.31 7.37
CA ILE A 30 0.71 2.88 7.60
C ILE A 30 -0.60 2.54 6.91
N GLN A 31 -0.56 1.56 6.02
CA GLN A 31 -1.72 1.09 5.28
C GLN A 31 -2.05 -0.36 5.67
N GLY A 32 -3.34 -0.69 5.66
CA GLY A 32 -3.80 -2.07 5.87
C GLY A 32 -3.24 -3.02 4.80
N PRO A 33 -3.04 -4.31 5.15
CA PRO A 33 -2.50 -5.30 4.23
C PRO A 33 -3.46 -5.64 3.06
N SER A 34 -2.90 -6.51 2.21
CA SER A 34 -3.33 -7.00 0.90
C SER A 34 -3.42 -5.94 -0.19
N GLY A 35 -2.43 -5.98 -1.07
CA GLY A 35 -2.28 -5.10 -2.22
C GLY A 35 -0.92 -5.25 -2.87
N ILE A 36 -0.64 -4.40 -3.85
CA ILE A 36 0.63 -4.31 -4.57
C ILE A 36 1.09 -2.86 -4.64
N LEU A 37 2.40 -2.66 -4.76
CA LEU A 37 2.93 -1.38 -5.20
C LEU A 37 2.99 -1.38 -6.72
N ARG A 38 2.28 -0.44 -7.35
CA ARG A 38 2.40 -0.14 -8.77
C ARG A 38 3.38 1.03 -8.93
N VAL A 39 4.47 0.81 -9.66
CA VAL A 39 5.51 1.81 -9.87
C VAL A 39 5.60 2.14 -11.36
N ALA A 40 5.34 3.40 -11.71
CA ALA A 40 5.51 3.92 -13.05
C ALA A 40 6.72 4.87 -13.08
N VAL A 41 7.72 4.55 -13.91
CA VAL A 41 8.98 5.30 -13.99
C VAL A 41 9.04 6.06 -15.31
N SER A 42 9.45 7.32 -15.26
CA SER A 42 9.75 8.19 -16.40
C SER A 42 11.12 8.85 -16.20
N PRO A 43 11.68 9.52 -17.22
CA PRO A 43 12.92 10.28 -17.06
C PRO A 43 12.83 11.39 -16.00
N ALA A 44 11.65 11.99 -15.81
CA ALA A 44 11.46 13.13 -14.92
C ALA A 44 11.12 12.72 -13.48
N ASN A 45 10.44 11.59 -13.28
CA ASN A 45 9.96 11.15 -11.97
C ASN A 45 9.53 9.68 -11.96
N ALA A 46 9.39 9.12 -10.76
CA ALA A 46 8.69 7.87 -10.50
C ALA A 46 7.41 8.12 -9.69
N VAL A 47 6.31 7.51 -10.10
CA VAL A 47 5.04 7.50 -9.36
C VAL A 47 4.88 6.14 -8.70
N VAL A 48 4.64 6.13 -7.39
CA VAL A 48 4.40 4.91 -6.62
C VAL A 48 2.98 4.96 -6.07
N GLU A 49 2.22 3.90 -6.32
CA GLU A 49 0.84 3.75 -5.88
C GLU A 49 0.67 2.46 -5.09
N TYR A 50 -0.03 2.53 -3.96
CA TYR A 50 -0.50 1.35 -3.26
C TYR A 50 -1.90 0.98 -3.73
N VAL A 51 -1.98 -0.11 -4.50
CA VAL A 51 -3.20 -0.66 -5.10
C VAL A 51 -3.69 -1.79 -4.21
N ARG A 52 -4.92 -1.69 -3.69
CA ARG A 52 -5.50 -2.70 -2.80
C ARG A 52 -5.90 -3.95 -3.57
N ALA A 53 -5.72 -5.10 -2.92
CA ALA A 53 -6.18 -6.38 -3.41
C ALA A 53 -7.03 -7.04 -2.32
N TYR A 54 -8.34 -7.12 -2.55
CA TYR A 54 -9.27 -7.77 -1.63
C TYR A 54 -9.72 -9.11 -2.24
N PRO A 55 -9.90 -10.18 -1.45
CA PRO A 55 -10.61 -11.35 -1.90
C PRO A 55 -12.06 -10.95 -2.22
N THR A 56 -12.71 -11.64 -3.17
CA THR A 56 -14.07 -11.31 -3.62
C THR A 56 -15.08 -11.22 -2.47
N ALA A 57 -14.93 -12.08 -1.44
CA ALA A 57 -15.79 -12.07 -0.25
C ALA A 57 -15.58 -10.85 0.68
N GLY A 58 -14.48 -10.10 0.50
CA GLY A 58 -14.14 -8.89 1.26
C GLY A 58 -14.38 -7.58 0.51
N GLU A 59 -14.88 -7.64 -0.73
CA GLU A 59 -15.23 -6.43 -1.48
C GLU A 59 -16.56 -5.82 -1.00
N SER A 60 -16.65 -4.50 -1.05
CA SER A 60 -17.85 -3.72 -0.74
C SER A 60 -17.85 -2.44 -1.58
N GLU A 61 -18.92 -1.64 -1.52
CA GLU A 61 -18.96 -0.36 -2.24
C GLU A 61 -17.80 0.59 -1.91
N GLY A 62 -17.27 0.53 -0.69
CA GLY A 62 -16.13 1.34 -0.24
C GLY A 62 -14.76 0.65 -0.32
N ARG A 63 -14.70 -0.60 -0.80
CA ARG A 63 -13.46 -1.39 -0.85
C ARG A 63 -13.48 -2.32 -2.04
N ARG A 64 -12.75 -1.98 -3.09
CA ARG A 64 -12.64 -2.80 -4.30
C ARG A 64 -11.20 -3.07 -4.67
N THR A 65 -10.98 -4.25 -5.23
CA THR A 65 -9.68 -4.60 -5.79
C THR A 65 -9.34 -3.65 -6.92
N GLY A 66 -8.12 -3.11 -6.88
CA GLY A 66 -7.69 -2.06 -7.81
C GLY A 66 -7.76 -0.64 -7.24
N ASP A 67 -8.38 -0.44 -6.07
CA ASP A 67 -8.42 0.88 -5.44
C ASP A 67 -7.02 1.37 -5.06
N VAL A 68 -6.67 2.59 -5.49
CA VAL A 68 -5.44 3.26 -5.06
C VAL A 68 -5.72 4.00 -3.75
N THR A 69 -5.10 3.54 -2.67
CA THR A 69 -5.33 4.10 -1.31
C THR A 69 -4.19 4.98 -0.83
N HIS A 70 -3.02 4.88 -1.47
CA HIS A 70 -1.91 5.78 -1.23
C HIS A 70 -1.14 6.01 -2.52
N ARG A 71 -0.63 7.24 -2.70
CA ARG A 71 0.16 7.63 -3.86
C ARG A 71 1.18 8.68 -3.46
N TYR A 72 2.39 8.53 -3.97
CA TYR A 72 3.42 9.58 -3.87
C TYR A 72 4.28 9.61 -5.13
N THR A 73 5.00 10.72 -5.31
CA THR A 73 5.87 10.94 -6.46
C THR A 73 7.28 11.24 -5.99
N ILE A 74 8.24 10.56 -6.62
CA ILE A 74 9.67 10.77 -6.43
C ILE A 74 10.16 11.53 -7.65
N GLN A 75 10.63 12.76 -7.46
CA GLN A 75 11.21 13.54 -8.56
C GLN A 75 12.58 12.98 -8.94
N GLY A 76 12.87 13.01 -10.25
CA GLY A 76 14.22 12.80 -10.78
C GLY A 76 15.15 13.90 -10.25
N ARG A 77 16.44 13.57 -10.16
CA ARG A 77 17.47 14.54 -9.78
C ARG A 77 18.02 15.25 -11.01
#